data_AF-A0A7V3I2K0-F1
#
_entry.id   AF-A0A7V3I2K0-F1
#
_cell.length_a   1.000
_cell.length_b   1.000
_cell.length_c   1.000
_cell.angle_alpha   90.00
_cell.angle_beta   90.00
_cell.angle_gamma   90.00
#
_symmetry.space_group_name_H-M   'P 1'
#
loop_
_entity.id
_entity.type
_entity.pdbx_description
1 polymer ?
#
loop_
_entity_poly.entity_id
_entity_poly.type
_entity_poly.pdbx_seq_one_letter_code
_entity_poly.pdbx_strand_id
1 'polypeptide(L)'
;MQLSAVGGPRKTVCLNMIVKNEEQVIGDCLSSVKPLIDYWVIVDTGSSDDTKQIIRETMAEIPGELYERPWVNFAHNRNEALEFANGKGDYLLLIDADEVLRYSEGFAFPDLEKDRYFIHVRQMGSA
;
A
#
# COMPACT_ATOMS: atom_id res chain seq x y z
N MET A 1 22.12 27.64 -18.68
CA MET A 1 21.98 27.96 -17.25
C MET A 1 21.19 26.82 -16.63
N GLN A 2 21.86 25.89 -15.95
CA GLN A 2 21.23 24.69 -15.41
C GLN A 2 20.69 25.04 -14.03
N LEU A 3 19.37 25.10 -13.91
CA LEU A 3 18.70 25.29 -12.62
C LEU A 3 18.84 23.98 -11.85
N SER A 4 19.67 23.99 -10.81
CA SER A 4 19.74 22.96 -9.79
C SER A 4 18.42 22.93 -9.03
N ALA A 5 17.70 21.81 -9.08
CA ALA A 5 16.60 21.56 -8.16
C ALA A 5 17.17 21.50 -6.74
N VAL A 6 16.89 22.51 -5.92
CA VAL A 6 17.07 22.42 -4.47
C VAL A 6 15.73 21.97 -3.90
N GLY A 7 15.40 20.69 -4.10
CA GLY A 7 14.30 20.02 -3.42
C GLY A 7 14.88 19.21 -2.25
N GLY A 8 14.20 19.21 -1.10
CA GLY A 8 14.57 18.32 0.02
C GLY A 8 14.50 16.84 -0.37
N PRO A 9 14.91 15.91 0.50
CA PRO A 9 14.77 14.49 0.21
C PRO A 9 13.31 14.14 -0.09
N ARG A 10 13.09 13.39 -1.18
CA ARG A 10 11.76 12.87 -1.55
C ARG A 10 11.15 12.15 -0.36
N LYS A 11 9.88 12.45 -0.08
CA LYS A 11 9.08 11.76 0.94
C LYS A 11 8.80 10.31 0.54
N THR A 12 9.02 9.42 1.48
CA THR A 12 8.84 7.96 1.30
C THR A 12 7.41 7.54 1.61
N VAL A 13 6.90 6.54 0.90
CA VAL A 13 5.53 6.04 1.04
C VAL A 13 5.54 4.56 1.43
N CYS A 14 4.90 4.22 2.54
CA CYS A 14 4.68 2.84 2.98
C CYS A 14 3.24 2.43 2.68
N LEU A 15 3.05 1.33 1.93
CA LEU A 15 1.75 0.67 1.85
C LEU A 15 1.36 0.13 3.24
N ASN A 16 0.13 0.37 3.68
CA ASN A 16 -0.41 -0.24 4.89
C ASN A 16 -1.82 -0.80 4.67
N MET A 17 -1.98 -2.09 4.96
CA MET A 17 -3.18 -2.84 4.58
C MET A 17 -3.44 -3.99 5.57
N ILE A 18 -4.71 -4.31 5.78
CA ILE A 18 -5.13 -5.59 6.38
C ILE A 18 -5.78 -6.43 5.28
N VAL A 19 -5.53 -7.74 5.26
CA VAL A 19 -6.02 -8.66 4.22
C VAL A 19 -6.60 -9.93 4.80
N LYS A 20 -7.52 -10.56 4.07
CA LYS A 20 -7.99 -11.93 4.33
C LYS A 20 -8.64 -12.55 3.11
N ASN A 21 -8.09 -13.66 2.63
CA ASN A 21 -8.65 -14.46 1.53
C ASN A 21 -8.95 -13.65 0.25
N GLU A 22 -7.93 -12.96 -0.27
CA GLU A 22 -8.02 -12.06 -1.43
C GLU A 22 -7.19 -12.56 -2.62
N GLU A 23 -6.92 -13.86 -2.71
CA GLU A 23 -6.01 -14.42 -3.73
C GLU A 23 -6.38 -14.04 -5.17
N GLN A 24 -7.67 -13.81 -5.44
CA GLN A 24 -8.21 -13.50 -6.77
C GLN A 24 -7.94 -12.06 -7.22
N VAL A 25 -7.69 -11.13 -6.29
CA VAL A 25 -7.64 -9.68 -6.56
C VAL A 25 -6.38 -9.00 -6.04
N ILE A 26 -5.76 -9.53 -4.98
CA ILE A 26 -4.63 -8.89 -4.30
C ILE A 26 -3.44 -8.69 -5.24
N GLY A 27 -3.21 -9.61 -6.19
CA GLY A 27 -2.12 -9.48 -7.17
C GLY A 27 -2.23 -8.22 -8.03
N ASP A 28 -3.45 -7.90 -8.50
CA ASP A 28 -3.72 -6.71 -9.32
C ASP A 28 -3.60 -5.44 -8.47
N CYS A 29 -4.14 -5.46 -7.25
CA CYS A 29 -3.99 -4.36 -6.29
C CYS A 29 -2.52 -4.03 -6.04
N LEU A 30 -1.73 -5.04 -5.62
CA LEU A 30 -0.32 -4.88 -5.30
C LEU A 30 0.50 -4.43 -6.51
N SER A 31 0.25 -5.01 -7.69
CA SER A 31 0.92 -4.60 -8.93
C SER A 31 0.65 -3.14 -9.28
N SER A 32 -0.55 -2.63 -8.98
CA SER A 32 -0.91 -1.24 -9.26
C SER A 32 -0.21 -0.23 -8.34
N VAL A 33 0.07 -0.61 -7.08
CA VAL A 33 0.70 0.27 -6.08
C VAL A 33 2.22 0.13 -6.03
N LYS A 34 2.76 -1.03 -6.44
CA LYS A 34 4.19 -1.36 -6.41
C LYS A 34 5.09 -0.24 -6.98
N PRO A 35 4.76 0.45 -8.09
CA PRO A 35 5.62 1.51 -8.63
C PRO A 35 5.67 2.79 -7.78
N LEU A 36 4.77 2.94 -6.80
CA LEU A 36 4.55 4.18 -6.06
C LEU A 36 5.04 4.14 -4.61
N ILE A 37 5.45 2.98 -4.12
CA ILE A 37 5.78 2.76 -2.71
C ILE A 37 7.27 2.45 -2.53
N ASP A 38 7.78 2.78 -1.34
CA ASP A 38 9.17 2.55 -0.92
C ASP A 38 9.27 1.44 0.13
N TYR A 39 8.17 1.16 0.83
CA TYR A 39 8.03 0.09 1.83
C TYR A 39 6.61 -0.48 1.82
N TRP A 40 6.41 -1.66 2.40
CA TRP A 40 5.07 -2.19 2.64
C TRP A 40 4.96 -2.90 3.99
N VAL A 41 3.80 -2.75 4.62
CA VAL A 41 3.39 -3.49 5.81
C VAL A 41 1.98 -4.01 5.58
N ILE A 42 1.82 -5.32 5.55
CA ILE A 42 0.52 -5.97 5.37
C ILE A 42 0.27 -6.88 6.57
N VAL A 43 -0.93 -6.79 7.14
CA VAL A 43 -1.39 -7.70 8.20
C VAL A 43 -2.42 -8.66 7.62
N ASP A 44 -2.02 -9.91 7.44
CA ASP A 44 -2.93 -11.01 7.12
C ASP A 44 -3.70 -11.43 8.37
N THR A 45 -5.03 -11.42 8.27
CA THR A 45 -5.92 -11.66 9.41
C THR A 45 -6.44 -13.11 9.48
N GLY A 46 -5.68 -14.04 8.90
CA GLY A 46 -5.97 -15.47 8.88
C GLY A 46 -6.47 -15.95 7.52
N SER A 47 -5.74 -15.63 6.44
CA SER A 47 -5.99 -16.21 5.13
C SER A 47 -5.67 -17.71 5.12
N SER A 48 -6.53 -18.47 4.45
CA SER A 48 -6.42 -19.92 4.23
C SER A 48 -6.16 -20.29 2.77
N ASP A 49 -6.06 -19.28 1.91
CA ASP A 49 -5.83 -19.38 0.47
C ASP A 49 -4.42 -18.86 0.11
N ASP A 50 -4.12 -18.67 -1.17
CA ASP A 50 -2.77 -18.30 -1.63
C ASP A 50 -2.43 -16.81 -1.43
N THR A 51 -3.30 -16.01 -0.79
CA THR A 51 -3.12 -14.57 -0.55
C THR A 51 -1.72 -14.22 -0.04
N LYS A 52 -1.25 -14.94 0.99
CA LYS A 52 0.08 -14.69 1.59
C LYS A 52 1.24 -15.00 0.66
N GLN A 53 1.10 -16.00 -0.20
CA GLN A 53 2.12 -16.34 -1.19
C GLN A 53 2.17 -15.24 -2.26
N ILE A 54 1.02 -14.85 -2.80
CA ILE A 54 0.91 -13.81 -3.82
C ILE A 54 1.49 -12.49 -3.32
N ILE A 55 1.24 -12.10 -2.06
CA ILE A 55 1.85 -10.91 -1.46
C ILE A 55 3.38 -10.98 -1.51
N ARG A 56 3.97 -12.08 -1.02
CA ARG A 56 5.43 -12.25 -0.94
C ARG A 56 6.07 -12.21 -2.33
N GLU A 57 5.46 -12.87 -3.31
CA GLU A 57 5.96 -12.92 -4.68
C GLU A 57 5.85 -11.56 -5.37
N THR A 58 4.68 -10.92 -5.30
CA THR A 58 4.43 -9.64 -5.98
C THR A 58 5.32 -8.53 -5.42
N MET A 59 5.55 -8.52 -4.11
CA MET A 59 6.31 -7.48 -3.41
C MET A 59 7.78 -7.82 -3.14
N ALA A 60 8.31 -8.93 -3.68
CA ALA A 60 9.66 -9.43 -3.40
C ALA A 60 10.79 -8.41 -3.63
N GLU A 61 10.58 -7.44 -4.52
CA GLU A 61 11.57 -6.43 -4.92
C GLU A 61 11.51 -5.15 -4.07
N ILE A 62 10.52 -5.03 -3.18
CA ILE A 62 10.35 -3.87 -2.31
C ILE A 62 10.53 -4.31 -0.86
N PRO A 63 11.33 -3.60 -0.04
CA PRO A 63 11.42 -3.88 1.38
C PRO A 63 10.04 -3.87 2.04
N GLY A 64 9.75 -4.87 2.87
CA GLY A 64 8.49 -4.88 3.60
C GLY A 64 8.27 -6.10 4.47
N GLU A 65 7.12 -6.09 5.13
CA GLU A 65 6.81 -6.99 6.24
C GLU A 65 5.37 -7.50 6.11
N LEU A 66 5.23 -8.84 6.14
CA LEU A 66 3.95 -9.52 6.24
C LEU A 66 3.78 -10.07 7.65
N TYR A 67 2.73 -9.61 8.33
CA TYR A 67 2.36 -10.06 9.67
C TYR A 67 1.12 -10.95 9.60
N GLU A 68 1.08 -11.99 10.43
CA GLU A 68 -0.12 -12.81 10.63
C GLU A 68 -0.71 -12.52 12.01
N ARG A 69 -1.98 -12.12 12.06
CA ARG A 69 -2.71 -11.84 13.30
C ARG A 69 -4.11 -12.47 13.25
N PRO A 70 -4.65 -12.94 14.38
CA PRO A 70 -6.04 -13.35 14.40
C PRO A 70 -6.95 -12.14 14.14
N TRP A 71 -8.00 -12.34 13.34
CA TRP A 71 -9.06 -11.34 13.23
C TRP A 71 -9.74 -11.12 14.58
N VAL A 72 -9.85 -9.84 14.98
CA VAL A 72 -10.61 -9.42 16.17
C VAL A 72 -11.75 -8.51 15.74
N ASN A 73 -11.41 -7.38 15.13
CA ASN A 73 -12.33 -6.46 14.46
C ASN A 73 -11.52 -5.48 13.61
N PHE A 74 -12.22 -4.73 12.76
CA PHE A 74 -11.59 -3.81 11.82
C PHE A 74 -10.70 -2.76 12.50
N ALA A 75 -11.17 -2.10 13.56
CA ALA A 75 -10.41 -1.06 14.24
C ALA A 75 -9.15 -1.62 14.89
N HIS A 76 -9.25 -2.79 15.53
CA HIS A 76 -8.12 -3.45 16.18
C HIS A 76 -7.03 -3.80 15.18
N ASN A 77 -7.37 -4.60 14.16
CA ASN A 77 -6.36 -5.09 13.22
C ASN A 77 -5.80 -3.96 12.34
N ARG A 78 -6.59 -2.92 12.03
CA ARG A 78 -6.09 -1.71 11.34
C ARG A 78 -5.13 -0.91 12.23
N ASN A 79 -5.41 -0.79 13.52
CA ASN A 79 -4.48 -0.13 14.45
C ASN A 79 -3.18 -0.92 14.61
N GLU A 80 -3.24 -2.26 14.71
CA GLU A 80 -2.02 -3.09 14.70
C GLU A 80 -1.20 -2.86 13.42
N ALA A 81 -1.86 -2.82 12.25
CA ALA A 81 -1.18 -2.53 10.99
C ALA A 81 -0.49 -1.16 11.00
N LEU A 82 -1.14 -0.13 11.54
CA LEU A 82 -0.57 1.21 11.67
C LEU A 82 0.63 1.23 12.63
N GLU A 83 0.57 0.49 13.74
CA GLU A 83 1.68 0.36 14.68
C GLU A 83 2.91 -0.28 14.03
N PHE A 84 2.73 -1.36 13.25
CA PHE A 84 3.83 -1.99 12.51
C PHE A 84 4.42 -1.09 11.42
N ALA A 85 3.60 -0.24 10.80
CA ALA A 85 4.02 0.71 9.77
C ALA A 85 4.69 1.97 10.32
N ASN A 86 4.67 2.19 11.64
CA ASN A 86 5.24 3.37 12.25
C ASN A 86 6.75 3.47 11.96
N GLY A 87 7.18 4.59 11.37
CA GLY A 87 8.57 4.83 10.97
C GLY A 87 9.04 4.09 9.72
N LYS A 88 8.13 3.43 8.97
CA LYS A 88 8.44 2.73 7.71
C LYS A 88 8.31 3.60 6.46
N GLY A 89 7.78 4.80 6.61
CA GLY A 89 7.70 5.82 5.57
C GLY A 89 7.31 7.17 6.16
N ASP A 90 7.48 8.24 5.38
CA ASP A 90 6.95 9.56 5.71
C ASP A 90 5.42 9.61 5.58
N TYR A 91 4.86 8.84 4.64
CA TYR A 91 3.43 8.71 4.39
C TYR A 91 2.99 7.25 4.39
N LEU A 92 1.72 7.03 4.78
CA LEU A 92 1.05 5.74 4.61
C LEU A 92 0.07 5.82 3.45
N LEU A 93 0.18 4.88 2.52
CA LEU A 93 -0.84 4.61 1.50
C LEU A 93 -1.81 3.57 2.05
N LEU A 94 -3.07 3.97 2.21
CA LEU A 94 -4.16 3.09 2.65
C LEU A 94 -5.06 2.81 1.45
N ILE A 95 -5.23 1.52 1.14
CA ILE A 95 -6.02 1.01 0.00
C ILE A 95 -6.53 -0.38 0.35
N ASP A 96 -7.73 -0.73 -0.11
CA ASP A 96 -8.30 -2.05 0.11
C ASP A 96 -7.76 -3.08 -0.92
N ALA A 97 -7.75 -4.36 -0.56
CA ALA A 97 -7.14 -5.43 -1.35
C ALA A 97 -7.81 -5.68 -2.71
N ASP A 98 -9.07 -5.28 -2.85
CA ASP A 98 -9.90 -5.38 -4.05
C ASP A 98 -9.89 -4.09 -4.90
N GLU A 99 -9.10 -3.09 -4.52
CA GLU A 99 -8.95 -1.84 -5.27
C GLU A 99 -7.69 -1.83 -6.14
N VAL A 100 -7.79 -1.19 -7.32
CA VAL A 100 -6.68 -1.04 -8.27
C VAL A 100 -6.45 0.44 -8.54
N LEU A 101 -5.23 0.93 -8.26
CA LEU A 101 -4.85 2.30 -8.60
C LEU A 101 -4.66 2.44 -10.11
N ARG A 102 -5.31 3.47 -10.68
CA ARG A 102 -5.12 3.88 -12.06
C ARG A 102 -4.61 5.31 -12.10
N TYR A 103 -3.49 5.49 -12.78
CA TYR A 103 -2.84 6.77 -12.98
C TYR A 103 -2.26 6.85 -14.39
N SER A 104 -2.01 8.07 -14.87
CA SER A 104 -1.40 8.29 -16.17
C SER A 104 -0.01 7.68 -16.25
N GLU A 105 0.41 7.28 -17.45
CA GLU A 105 1.78 6.84 -17.70
C GLU A 105 2.79 7.90 -17.22
N GLY A 106 3.86 7.45 -16.56
CA GLY A 106 4.88 8.33 -16.00
C GLY A 106 4.45 9.13 -14.76
N PHE A 107 3.28 8.84 -14.18
CA PHE A 107 2.89 9.44 -12.92
C PHE A 107 3.90 9.11 -11.82
N ALA A 108 4.28 10.13 -11.07
CA ALA A 108 5.00 10.04 -9.82
C ALA A 108 4.31 10.96 -8.82
N PHE A 109 4.40 10.65 -7.53
CA PHE A 109 3.93 11.59 -6.52
C PHE A 109 4.66 12.93 -6.66
N PRO A 110 3.94 14.07 -6.61
CA PRO A 110 4.59 15.36 -6.48
C PRO A 110 5.29 15.45 -5.11
N ASP A 111 5.99 16.54 -4.85
CA ASP A 111 6.49 16.82 -3.52
C ASP A 111 5.34 16.83 -2.51
N LEU A 112 5.38 15.86 -1.58
CA LEU A 112 4.37 15.68 -0.55
C LEU A 112 4.68 16.61 0.63
N GLU A 113 3.87 17.65 0.79
CA GLU A 113 4.06 18.72 1.78
C GLU A 113 2.90 18.85 2.77
N LYS A 114 1.75 18.22 2.49
CA LYS A 114 0.54 18.30 3.33
C LYS A 114 0.44 17.08 4.23
N ASP A 115 -0.21 17.23 5.37
CA ASP A 115 -0.41 16.13 6.34
C ASP A 115 -1.15 14.93 5.72
N ARG A 116 -2.00 15.16 4.72
CA ARG A 116 -2.74 14.11 4.02
C ARG A 116 -3.12 14.50 2.60
N TYR A 117 -3.29 13.49 1.77
CA TYR A 117 -3.81 13.56 0.42
C TYR A 117 -4.94 12.54 0.25
N PHE A 118 -5.90 12.84 -0.63
CA PHE A 118 -6.96 11.90 -0.99
C PHE A 118 -6.72 11.39 -2.39
N ILE A 119 -6.85 10.07 -2.57
CA ILE A 119 -6.89 9.44 -3.88
C ILE A 119 -8.37 9.28 -4.23
N HIS A 120 -8.76 9.78 -5.39
CA HIS A 120 -10.14 9.66 -5.86
C HIS A 120 -10.36 8.26 -6.40
N VAL A 121 -11.10 7.45 -5.65
CA VAL A 121 -11.56 6.13 -6.08
C VAL A 121 -12.80 6.31 -6.95
N ARG A 122 -12.78 5.76 -8.16
CA ARG A 122 -13.97 5.64 -9.00
C ARG A 122 -14.30 4.16 -9.15
N GLN A 123 -15.28 3.69 -8.38
CA GLN A 123 -15.83 2.36 -8.60
C GLN A 123 -16.54 2.34 -9.96
N MET A 124 -16.09 1.46 -10.85
CA MET A 124 -16.87 1.11 -12.03
C MET A 124 -18.03 0.26 -11.51
N GLY A 125 -19.24 0.82 -11.51
CA GLY A 125 -20.42 0.16 -10.96
C GLY A 125 -20.57 -1.27 -11.50
N SER A 126 -20.82 -2.22 -10.60
CA SER A 126 -21.26 -3.57 -10.95
C SER A 126 -22.53 -3.47 -11.80
N ALA A 127 -22.50 -4.04 -13.00
CA ALA A 127 -23.69 -4.28 -13.81
C ALA A 127 -24.62 -5.30 -13.15
#